data_AF-A0A1M5NQV1-F1
#
_entry.id   AF-A0A1M5NQV1-F1
#
_cell.length_a   1.000
_cell.length_b   1.000
_cell.length_c   1.000
_cell.angle_alpha   90.00
_cell.angle_beta   90.00
_cell.angle_gamma   90.00
#
_symmetry.space_group_name_H-M   'P 1'
#
loop_
_entity.id
_entity.type
_entity.pdbx_description
1 polymer ?
#
loop_
_entity_poly.entity_id
_entity_poly.type
_entity_poly.pdbx_seq_one_letter_code
_entity_poly.pdbx_strand_id
1 'polypeptide(L)'
;MRFFFTGPRILGIRPGISFGPSDLRRLTRPRQASGAGQMTGSFVYVISNGIGGHKIGQSTNPIQRISDLQTGSAQELKFAYIGVTPGTGFNVEGAAHDLLDQRRIHNEWFAVPASIAIGAVIEAAQRLGEPIQQVSPEMVPQIIHLANQPGEAAPARRAPLWLWWFFWLSAAFLAGVIALVVF
;
A
#
# COMPACT_ATOMS: atom_id res chain seq x y z
N MET A 1 8.98 -1.68 -26.12
CA MET A 1 10.37 -1.26 -26.43
C MET A 1 11.03 -0.76 -25.16
N ARG A 2 12.28 -1.15 -24.90
CA ARG A 2 13.06 -0.74 -23.71
C ARG A 2 14.08 0.31 -24.15
N PHE A 3 14.18 1.41 -23.42
CA PHE A 3 15.17 2.44 -23.68
C PHE A 3 16.35 2.24 -22.72
N PHE A 4 17.55 2.10 -23.28
CA PHE A 4 18.79 1.98 -22.53
C PHE A 4 19.54 3.31 -22.66
N PHE A 5 19.82 3.96 -21.54
CA PHE A 5 20.65 5.15 -21.50
C PHE A 5 22.02 4.77 -20.95
N THR A 6 23.03 4.71 -21.81
CA THR A 6 24.43 4.49 -21.40
C THR A 6 25.06 5.81 -21.03
N GLY A 7 25.12 6.13 -19.73
CA GLY A 7 25.81 7.30 -19.20
C GLY A 7 27.34 7.13 -19.12
N PRO A 8 28.10 8.24 -18.98
CA PRO A 8 29.55 8.20 -18.80
C PRO A 8 29.93 7.51 -17.48
N ARG A 9 31.10 6.86 -17.47
CA ARG A 9 31.62 6.16 -16.29
C ARG A 9 32.03 7.17 -15.22
N ILE A 10 31.39 7.12 -14.06
CA ILE A 10 31.83 7.84 -12.87
C ILE A 10 32.40 6.77 -11.92
N LEU A 11 33.68 6.89 -11.59
CA LEU A 11 34.40 5.99 -10.64
C LEU A 11 34.38 4.49 -11.01
N GLY A 12 34.44 4.16 -12.31
CA GLY A 12 34.56 2.76 -12.77
C GLY A 12 33.28 1.93 -12.69
N ILE A 13 32.22 2.44 -12.08
CA ILE A 13 30.91 1.78 -11.99
C ILE A 13 30.01 2.27 -13.12
N ARG A 14 29.37 1.34 -13.83
CA ARG A 14 28.32 1.64 -14.83
C ARG A 14 26.95 1.41 -14.18
N PRO A 15 26.28 2.43 -13.65
CA PRO A 15 24.89 2.29 -13.22
C PRO A 15 24.01 2.16 -14.46
N GLY A 16 23.73 0.93 -14.89
CA GLY A 16 22.74 0.65 -15.93
C GLY A 16 21.34 0.72 -15.33
N ILE A 17 20.67 1.86 -15.43
CA ILE A 17 19.28 1.99 -15.00
C ILE A 17 18.40 1.64 -16.22
N SER A 18 17.71 0.49 -16.16
CA SER A 18 16.73 0.13 -17.18
C SER A 18 15.38 0.74 -16.83
N PHE A 19 14.86 1.61 -17.70
CA PHE A 19 13.50 2.14 -17.56
C PHE A 19 12.56 1.45 -18.55
N GLY A 20 11.58 0.70 -18.03
CA GLY A 20 10.49 0.15 -18.81
C GLY A 20 9.34 1.16 -19.01
N PRO A 21 8.49 0.98 -20.03
CA PRO A 21 7.26 1.77 -20.19
C PRO A 21 6.32 1.69 -18.97
N SER A 22 6.42 0.61 -18.18
CA SER A 22 5.72 0.42 -16.91
C SER A 22 6.30 1.25 -15.76
N ASP A 23 7.60 1.54 -15.77
CA ASP A 23 8.27 2.31 -14.71
C ASP A 23 8.00 3.82 -14.86
N LEU A 24 7.92 4.30 -16.10
CA LEU A 24 7.49 5.67 -16.41
C LEU A 24 6.03 5.94 -15.99
N ARG A 25 5.16 4.92 -16.03
CA ARG A 25 3.78 5.01 -15.51
C ARG A 25 3.73 5.03 -13.97
N ARG A 26 4.74 4.49 -13.29
CA ARG A 26 4.86 4.58 -11.82
C ARG A 26 5.29 5.97 -11.36
N LEU A 27 6.15 6.65 -12.12
CA LEU A 27 6.64 7.98 -11.78
C LEU A 27 5.58 9.09 -11.97
N THR A 28 4.60 8.87 -12.84
CA THR A 28 3.55 9.86 -13.17
C THR A 28 2.22 9.59 -12.48
N ARG A 29 2.07 8.46 -11.77
CA ARG A 29 0.94 8.32 -10.85
C ARG A 29 1.23 9.24 -9.67
N PRO A 30 0.41 10.29 -9.41
CA PRO A 30 0.46 10.91 -8.10
C PRO A 30 0.36 9.76 -7.11
N ARG A 31 1.29 9.71 -6.15
CA ARG A 31 1.13 8.90 -4.94
C ARG A 31 -0.24 9.32 -4.44
N GLN A 32 -1.27 8.52 -4.73
CA GLN A 32 -2.60 8.73 -4.21
C GLN A 32 -2.33 8.69 -2.72
N ALA A 33 -2.25 9.86 -2.10
CA ALA A 33 -2.52 9.99 -0.69
C ALA A 33 -3.89 9.35 -0.60
N SER A 34 -3.91 8.07 -0.22
CA SER A 34 -5.10 7.27 -0.03
C SER A 34 -6.03 8.20 0.73
N GLY A 35 -7.08 8.68 0.06
CA GLY A 35 -7.91 9.75 0.59
C GLY A 35 -8.27 9.34 2.00
N ALA A 36 -7.97 10.22 2.96
CA ALA A 36 -8.18 9.96 4.38
C ALA A 36 -9.56 9.34 4.56
N GLY A 37 -9.61 8.02 4.82
CA GLY A 37 -10.86 7.32 5.10
C GLY A 37 -11.17 6.06 4.30
N GLN A 38 -10.58 5.81 3.12
CA GLN A 38 -10.83 4.52 2.44
C GLN A 38 -9.75 3.50 2.82
N MET A 39 -10.00 2.76 3.91
CA MET A 39 -9.29 1.54 4.23
C MET A 39 -9.51 0.54 3.10
N THR A 40 -8.63 0.54 2.09
CA THR A 40 -8.65 -0.45 1.00
C THR A 40 -8.32 -1.87 1.47
N GLY A 41 -8.11 -2.05 2.79
CA GLY A 41 -8.43 -3.28 3.51
C GLY A 41 -7.42 -4.40 3.34
N SER A 42 -6.13 -4.08 3.15
CA SER A 42 -5.10 -5.11 3.35
C SER A 42 -4.81 -5.28 4.84
N PHE A 43 -4.51 -6.50 5.25
CA PHE A 43 -4.19 -6.86 6.61
C PHE A 43 -2.76 -7.34 6.69
N VAL A 44 -2.01 -6.87 7.67
CA VAL A 44 -0.73 -7.45 8.11
C VAL A 44 -1.02 -8.25 9.37
N TYR A 45 -0.53 -9.48 9.43
CA TYR A 45 -0.81 -10.40 10.53
C TYR A 45 0.45 -11.04 11.08
N VAL A 46 0.35 -11.48 12.34
CA VAL A 46 1.31 -12.36 13.00
C VAL A 46 0.58 -13.65 13.38
N ILE A 47 1.07 -14.78 12.88
CA ILE A 47 0.54 -16.12 13.18
C ILE A 47 1.55 -16.87 14.05
N SER A 48 1.10 -17.50 15.12
CA SER A 48 1.89 -18.41 15.96
C SER A 48 1.63 -19.86 15.58
N ASN A 49 2.65 -20.71 15.65
CA ASN A 49 2.53 -22.17 15.53
C ASN A 49 2.47 -22.90 16.88
N GLY A 50 2.35 -22.17 18.00
CA GLY A 50 2.27 -22.74 19.35
C GLY A 50 3.59 -23.27 19.94
N ILE A 51 4.64 -23.45 19.15
CA ILE A 51 5.96 -23.95 19.58
C ILE A 51 7.05 -22.87 19.58
N GLY A 52 6.64 -21.59 19.59
CA GLY A 52 7.54 -20.44 19.65
C GLY A 52 7.95 -19.85 18.28
N GLY A 53 7.45 -20.38 17.17
CA GLY A 53 7.62 -19.82 15.84
C GLY A 53 6.50 -18.85 15.48
N HIS A 54 6.86 -17.71 14.90
CA HIS A 54 5.90 -16.70 14.44
C HIS A 54 6.11 -16.35 12.97
N LYS A 55 5.02 -16.35 12.20
CA LYS A 55 4.99 -15.94 10.80
C LYS A 55 4.42 -14.54 10.68
N ILE A 56 5.09 -13.67 9.94
CA ILE A 56 4.59 -12.34 9.59
C ILE A 56 4.23 -12.36 8.10
N GLY A 57 3.03 -11.93 7.77
CA GLY A 57 2.60 -11.84 6.37
C GLY A 57 1.48 -10.84 6.17
N GLN A 58 1.11 -10.62 4.91
CA GLN A 58 -0.04 -9.79 4.54
C GLN A 58 -1.07 -10.54 3.68
N SER A 59 -2.33 -10.09 3.71
CA SER A 59 -3.41 -10.60 2.86
C SER A 59 -4.61 -9.65 2.89
N THR A 60 -5.42 -9.66 1.82
CA THR A 60 -6.75 -9.04 1.81
C THR A 60 -7.81 -9.85 2.56
N ASN A 61 -7.56 -11.13 2.81
CA ASN A 61 -8.44 -12.00 3.59
C ASN A 61 -7.60 -12.91 4.51
N PRO A 62 -7.18 -12.42 5.69
CA PRO A 62 -6.30 -13.18 6.58
C PRO A 62 -6.98 -14.44 7.13
N ILE A 63 -8.31 -14.44 7.31
CA ILE A 63 -9.06 -15.62 7.80
C ILE A 63 -8.97 -16.79 6.81
N GLN A 64 -9.16 -16.52 5.52
CA GLN A 64 -8.93 -17.54 4.49
C GLN A 64 -7.47 -17.97 4.45
N ARG A 65 -6.54 -17.00 4.56
CA ARG A 65 -5.11 -17.26 4.51
C ARG A 65 -4.61 -18.18 5.64
N ILE A 66 -5.08 -18.00 6.87
CA ILE A 66 -4.69 -18.90 7.98
C ILE A 66 -5.25 -20.30 7.77
N SER A 67 -6.46 -20.43 7.22
CA SER A 67 -7.04 -21.73 6.85
C SER A 67 -6.21 -22.44 5.78
N ASP A 68 -5.77 -21.71 4.74
CA ASP A 68 -4.90 -22.27 3.70
C ASP A 68 -3.56 -22.73 4.29
N LEU A 69 -2.95 -21.91 5.15
CA LEU A 69 -1.68 -22.25 5.80
C LEU A 69 -1.82 -23.44 6.76
N GLN A 70 -2.97 -23.60 7.42
CA GLN A 70 -3.23 -24.71 8.34
C GLN A 70 -3.18 -26.07 7.61
N THR A 71 -3.56 -26.13 6.33
CA THR A 71 -3.51 -27.38 5.56
C THR A 71 -2.10 -27.95 5.42
N GLY A 72 -1.07 -27.10 5.49
CA GLY A 72 0.34 -27.48 5.42
C GLY A 72 1.04 -27.53 6.78
N SER A 73 0.32 -27.37 7.89
CA SER A 73 0.89 -27.34 9.24
C SER A 73 0.30 -28.44 10.11
N ALA A 74 1.18 -29.20 10.78
CA ALA A 74 0.76 -30.20 11.77
C ALA A 74 0.32 -29.55 13.10
N GLN A 75 0.79 -28.34 13.39
CA GLN A 75 0.42 -27.59 14.59
C GLN A 75 -0.76 -26.66 14.30
N GLU A 76 -1.58 -26.40 15.31
CA GLU A 76 -2.66 -25.40 15.22
C GLU A 76 -2.06 -23.99 15.08
N LEU A 77 -2.44 -23.29 14.02
CA LEU A 77 -2.05 -21.93 13.75
C LEU A 77 -3.04 -20.95 14.39
N LYS A 78 -2.53 -19.94 15.11
CA LYS A 78 -3.35 -18.92 15.77
C LYS A 78 -2.87 -17.52 15.44
N PHE A 79 -3.79 -16.57 15.27
CA PHE A 79 -3.42 -15.17 15.20
C PHE A 79 -2.90 -14.69 16.55
N ALA A 80 -1.67 -14.20 16.57
CA ALA A 80 -1.14 -13.38 17.66
C ALA A 80 -1.51 -11.91 17.46
N TYR A 81 -1.64 -11.47 16.21
CA TYR A 81 -1.98 -10.09 15.85
C TYR A 81 -2.56 -10.00 14.44
N ILE A 82 -3.47 -9.04 14.25
CA ILE A 82 -3.98 -8.60 12.95
C ILE A 82 -4.05 -7.08 12.97
N GLY A 83 -3.45 -6.44 11.98
CA GLY A 83 -3.49 -5.00 11.77
C GLY A 83 -4.02 -4.67 10.38
N VAL A 84 -5.02 -3.79 10.31
CA VAL A 84 -5.52 -3.26 9.04
C VAL A 84 -4.70 -2.04 8.62
N THR A 85 -4.37 -1.94 7.34
CA THR A 85 -3.67 -0.81 6.73
C THR A 85 -4.47 -0.24 5.54
N PRO A 86 -4.43 1.09 5.30
CA PRO A 86 -5.03 1.69 4.11
C PRO A 86 -4.25 1.41 2.82
N GLY A 87 -3.07 0.80 2.91
CA GLY A 87 -2.24 0.39 1.77
C GLY A 87 -2.28 -1.12 1.51
N THR A 88 -1.27 -1.62 0.79
CA THR A 88 -1.14 -3.07 0.51
C THR A 88 -0.58 -3.87 1.67
N GLY A 89 0.02 -3.21 2.68
CA GLY A 89 0.73 -3.89 3.78
C GLY A 89 2.08 -4.51 3.39
N PHE A 90 2.42 -4.54 2.10
CA PHE A 90 3.64 -5.14 1.58
C PHE A 90 4.91 -4.47 2.12
N ASN A 91 4.93 -3.14 2.19
CA ASN A 91 6.10 -2.42 2.72
C ASN A 91 6.29 -2.68 4.22
N VAL A 92 5.18 -2.71 4.97
CA VAL A 92 5.18 -2.99 6.42
C VAL A 92 5.69 -4.41 6.68
N GLU A 93 5.22 -5.40 5.93
CA GLU A 93 5.70 -6.78 6.00
C GLU A 93 7.21 -6.86 5.73
N GLY A 94 7.68 -6.28 4.62
CA GLY A 94 9.10 -6.30 4.26
C GLY A 94 9.98 -5.66 5.33
N ALA A 95 9.62 -4.46 5.81
CA ALA A 95 10.36 -3.79 6.86
C ALA A 95 10.32 -4.55 8.21
N ALA A 96 9.22 -5.22 8.54
CA ALA A 96 9.14 -6.07 9.73
C ALA A 96 10.04 -7.32 9.60
N HIS A 97 10.13 -7.90 8.40
CA HIS A 97 11.05 -8.99 8.12
C HIS A 97 12.51 -8.55 8.27
N ASP A 98 12.86 -7.36 7.76
CA ASP A 98 14.21 -6.79 7.89
C ASP A 98 14.61 -6.58 9.36
N LEU A 99 13.68 -6.12 10.21
CA LEU A 99 13.89 -5.96 11.65
C LEU A 99 14.19 -7.28 12.37
N LEU A 100 13.65 -8.40 11.87
CA LEU A 100 13.77 -9.72 12.48
C LEU A 100 14.70 -10.67 11.73
N ASP A 101 15.47 -10.18 10.76
CA ASP A 101 16.21 -11.03 9.83
C ASP A 101 17.20 -11.98 10.55
N GLN A 102 17.87 -11.49 11.59
CA GLN A 102 18.79 -12.30 12.43
C GLN A 102 18.09 -13.41 13.22
N ARG A 103 16.75 -13.41 13.27
CA ARG A 103 15.92 -14.36 14.01
C ARG A 103 15.06 -15.24 13.08
N ARG A 104 15.30 -15.17 11.76
CA ARG A 104 14.58 -15.96 10.76
C ARG A 104 14.93 -17.45 10.87
N ILE A 105 13.91 -18.30 10.97
CA ILE A 105 14.05 -19.77 10.99
C ILE A 105 14.04 -20.30 9.56
N HIS A 106 12.97 -20.00 8.82
CA HIS A 106 12.76 -20.45 7.46
C HIS A 106 11.71 -19.58 6.76
N ASN A 107 12.05 -19.02 5.60
CA ASN A 107 11.20 -18.09 4.85
C ASN A 107 10.70 -16.93 5.75
N GLU A 108 9.39 -16.88 6.00
CA GLU A 108 8.72 -15.80 6.74
C GLU A 108 8.48 -16.17 8.22
N TRP A 109 9.12 -17.23 8.73
CA TRP A 109 9.02 -17.67 10.12
C TRP A 109 10.20 -17.20 10.96
N PHE A 110 9.93 -16.74 12.18
CA PHE A 110 10.90 -16.16 13.11
C PHE A 110 10.85 -16.82 14.49
N ALA A 111 12.01 -17.03 15.11
CA ALA A 111 12.19 -17.60 16.44
C ALA A 111 12.21 -16.48 17.50
N VAL A 112 11.08 -15.80 17.68
CA VAL A 112 10.91 -14.73 18.66
C VAL A 112 9.59 -14.88 19.40
N PRO A 113 9.43 -14.33 20.61
CA PRO A 113 8.14 -14.24 21.28
C PRO A 113 7.13 -13.42 20.45
N ALA A 114 5.82 -13.69 20.64
CA ALA A 114 4.76 -12.98 19.94
C ALA A 114 4.87 -11.45 20.09
N SER A 115 5.17 -10.95 21.29
CA SER A 115 5.34 -9.52 21.57
C SER A 115 6.42 -8.85 20.71
N ILE A 116 7.50 -9.56 20.42
CA ILE A 116 8.60 -9.06 19.57
C ILE A 116 8.19 -9.03 18.10
N ALA A 117 7.52 -10.08 17.61
CA ALA A 117 6.99 -10.11 16.24
C ALA A 117 5.94 -9.00 16.01
N ILE A 118 5.05 -8.78 16.98
CA ILE A 118 4.06 -7.70 16.95
C ILE A 118 4.76 -6.33 16.99
N GLY A 119 5.73 -6.17 17.89
CA GLY A 119 6.54 -4.95 17.99
C GLY A 119 7.20 -4.58 16.67
N ALA A 120 7.79 -5.56 15.96
CA ALA A 120 8.41 -5.34 14.67
C ALA A 120 7.42 -4.85 13.59
N VAL A 121 6.19 -5.39 13.56
CA VAL A 121 5.14 -4.94 12.64
C VAL A 121 4.72 -3.49 12.95
N ILE A 122 4.49 -3.18 14.22
CA ILE A 122 4.10 -1.82 14.65
C ILE A 122 5.23 -0.81 14.35
N GLU A 123 6.47 -1.18 14.68
CA GLU A 123 7.64 -0.34 14.42
C GLU A 123 7.85 -0.11 12.91
N ALA A 124 7.72 -1.16 12.09
CA ALA A 124 7.80 -1.05 10.64
C ALA A 124 6.75 -0.07 10.09
N ALA A 125 5.50 -0.19 10.53
CA ALA A 125 4.40 0.70 10.14
C ALA A 125 4.71 2.16 10.53
N GLN A 126 5.19 2.39 11.76
CA GLN A 126 5.59 3.72 12.24
C GLN A 126 6.73 4.33 11.43
N ARG A 127 7.80 3.56 11.14
CA ARG A 127 8.94 4.02 10.33
C ARG A 127 8.53 4.44 8.91
N LEU A 128 7.54 3.76 8.35
CA LEU A 128 7.02 4.03 7.01
C LEU A 128 5.97 5.16 6.98
N GLY A 129 5.48 5.60 8.15
CA GLY A 129 4.35 6.51 8.24
C GLY A 129 3.05 5.90 7.71
N GLU A 130 2.95 4.57 7.70
CA GLU A 130 1.75 3.83 7.30
C GLU A 130 0.93 3.51 8.56
N PRO A 131 -0.26 4.13 8.76
CA PRO A 131 -1.05 3.86 9.95
C PRO A 131 -1.55 2.41 9.93
N ILE A 132 -1.40 1.72 11.06
CA ILE A 132 -1.90 0.36 11.26
C ILE A 132 -2.82 0.34 12.48
N GLN A 133 -4.01 -0.23 12.32
CA GLN A 133 -4.97 -0.38 13.42
C GLN A 133 -5.14 -1.85 13.76
N GLN A 134 -4.91 -2.19 15.02
CA GLN A 134 -5.15 -3.56 15.49
C GLN A 134 -6.63 -3.89 15.46
N VAL A 135 -6.96 -5.06 14.96
CA VAL A 135 -8.34 -5.57 14.86
C VAL A 135 -8.40 -6.99 15.42
N SER A 136 -9.53 -7.35 16.03
CA SER A 136 -9.77 -8.73 16.43
C SER A 136 -10.12 -9.59 15.21
N PRO A 137 -9.82 -10.90 15.23
CA PRO A 137 -10.17 -11.81 14.12
C PRO A 137 -11.66 -11.79 13.75
N GLU A 138 -12.53 -11.62 14.75
CA GLU A 138 -14.00 -11.59 14.58
C GLU A 138 -14.49 -10.37 13.76
N MET A 139 -13.74 -9.26 13.78
CA MET A 139 -14.09 -8.03 13.05
C MET A 139 -13.65 -8.08 11.58
N VAL A 140 -12.72 -8.97 11.22
CA VAL A 140 -12.15 -9.04 9.86
C VAL A 140 -13.22 -9.21 8.78
N PRO A 141 -14.18 -10.15 8.89
CA PRO A 141 -15.21 -10.32 7.85
C PRO A 141 -16.06 -9.06 7.66
N GLN A 142 -16.34 -8.33 8.75
CA GLN A 142 -17.10 -7.08 8.69
C GLN A 142 -16.32 -5.99 7.96
N ILE A 143 -15.02 -5.85 8.25
CA ILE A 143 -14.14 -4.89 7.56
C ILE A 143 -14.05 -5.21 6.06
N ILE A 144 -13.87 -6.49 5.71
CA ILE A 144 -13.85 -6.93 4.30
C ILE A 144 -15.19 -6.62 3.62
N HIS A 145 -16.31 -6.86 4.29
CA HIS A 145 -17.63 -6.53 3.76
C HIS A 145 -17.78 -5.03 3.49
N LEU A 146 -17.41 -4.17 4.46
CA LEU A 146 -17.44 -2.72 4.31
C LEU A 146 -16.51 -2.22 3.19
N ALA A 147 -15.34 -2.82 3.03
CA ALA A 147 -14.39 -2.47 1.96
C ALA A 147 -14.90 -2.85 0.56
N ASN A 148 -15.72 -3.91 0.46
CA ASN A 148 -16.31 -4.39 -0.80
C ASN A 148 -17.61 -3.68 -1.17
N GLN A 149 -18.25 -2.98 -0.23
CA GLN A 149 -19.40 -2.16 -0.58
C GLN A 149 -18.91 -1.07 -1.53
N PRO A 150 -19.47 -0.96 -2.75
CA PRO A 150 -19.14 0.14 -3.64
C PRO A 150 -19.53 1.40 -2.88
N GLY A 151 -18.53 2.11 -2.36
CA GLY A 151 -18.77 3.31 -1.58
C GLY A 151 -19.72 4.17 -2.39
N GLU A 152 -20.83 4.61 -1.81
CA GLU A 152 -21.70 5.61 -2.40
C GLU A 152 -20.76 6.70 -2.92
N ALA A 153 -20.54 6.71 -4.24
CA ALA A 153 -19.51 7.53 -4.82
C ALA A 153 -19.89 8.94 -4.41
N ALA A 154 -19.10 9.55 -3.51
CA ALA A 154 -19.40 10.86 -2.96
C ALA A 154 -19.85 11.71 -4.14
N PRO A 155 -21.12 12.18 -4.15
CA PRO A 155 -21.80 12.60 -5.37
C PRO A 155 -20.85 13.54 -6.08
N ALA A 156 -20.41 13.14 -7.29
CA ALA A 156 -19.41 13.87 -8.03
C ALA A 156 -19.82 15.34 -7.95
N ARG A 157 -19.05 16.17 -7.24
CA ARG A 157 -19.38 17.58 -7.04
C ARG A 157 -19.45 18.15 -8.45
N ARG A 158 -20.66 18.22 -9.02
CA ARG A 158 -20.89 18.82 -10.33
C ARG A 158 -20.37 20.23 -10.16
N ALA A 159 -19.28 20.54 -10.86
CA ALA A 159 -18.74 21.88 -10.85
C ALA A 159 -19.91 22.82 -11.14
N PRO A 160 -20.16 23.81 -10.28
CA PRO A 160 -21.35 24.62 -10.42
C PRO A 160 -21.28 25.33 -11.78
N LEU A 161 -22.38 25.28 -12.54
CA LEU A 161 -22.42 25.67 -13.96
C LEU A 161 -21.83 27.06 -14.24
N TRP A 162 -21.82 27.98 -13.27
CA TRP A 162 -21.23 29.31 -13.40
C TRP A 162 -19.71 29.31 -13.65
N LEU A 163 -18.98 28.28 -13.19
CA LEU A 163 -17.53 28.15 -13.44
C LEU A 163 -17.22 27.92 -14.93
N TRP A 164 -18.14 27.28 -15.67
CA TRP A 164 -18.03 27.15 -17.12
C TRP A 164 -18.30 28.48 -17.85
N TRP A 165 -19.22 29.30 -17.33
CA TRP A 165 -19.49 30.63 -17.90
C TRP A 165 -18.31 31.59 -17.74
N PHE A 166 -17.62 31.56 -16.60
CA PHE A 166 -16.39 32.36 -16.41
C PHE A 166 -15.27 31.96 -17.36
N PHE A 167 -15.12 30.67 -17.65
CA PHE A 167 -14.12 30.19 -18.62
C PHE A 167 -14.39 30.74 -20.02
N TRP A 168 -15.64 30.72 -20.49
CA TRP A 168 -16.00 31.27 -21.81
C TRP A 168 -15.86 32.80 -21.89
N LEU A 169 -16.24 33.52 -20.83
CA LEU A 169 -16.06 34.98 -20.78
C LEU A 169 -14.57 35.38 -20.84
N SER A 170 -13.70 34.66 -20.12
CA SER A 170 -12.26 34.94 -20.15
C SER A 170 -11.61 34.62 -21.50
N ALA A 171 -12.02 33.52 -22.16
CA ALA A 171 -11.54 33.16 -23.48
C ALA A 171 -11.97 34.16 -24.57
N ALA A 172 -13.22 34.63 -24.51
CA ALA A 172 -13.73 35.64 -25.45
C ALA A 172 -13.01 36.99 -25.28
N PHE A 173 -12.73 37.40 -24.03
CA PHE A 173 -11.99 38.63 -23.75
C PHE A 173 -10.55 38.57 -24.28
N LEU A 174 -9.86 37.44 -24.09
CA LEU A 174 -8.50 37.24 -24.61
C LEU A 174 -8.45 37.30 -26.15
N ALA A 175 -9.41 36.66 -26.82
CA ALA A 175 -9.51 36.70 -28.28
C ALA A 175 -9.77 38.12 -28.81
N GLY A 176 -10.61 38.90 -28.11
CA GLY A 176 -10.87 40.30 -28.45
C GLY A 176 -9.63 41.19 -28.31
N VAL A 177 -8.85 41.02 -27.23
CA VAL A 177 -7.59 41.76 -27.04
C VAL A 177 -6.57 41.41 -28.12
N ILE A 178 -6.44 40.14 -28.50
CA ILE A 178 -5.52 39.71 -29.56
C ILE A 178 -5.92 40.33 -30.91
N ALA A 179 -7.22 40.34 -31.25
CA ALA A 179 -7.69 40.94 -32.50
C ALA A 179 -7.40 42.45 -32.58
N LEU A 180 -7.52 43.17 -31.46
CA LEU A 180 -7.30 44.62 -31.39
C LEU A 180 -5.81 45.03 -31.41
N VAL A 181 -4.89 44.12 -31.10
CA VAL A 181 -3.44 44.38 -31.22
C VAL A 181 -2.95 44.11 -32.64
N VAL A 182 -3.64 43.25 -33.39
CA VAL A 182 -3.24 42.82 -34.73
C VAL A 182 -3.79 43.72 -35.85
N PHE A 183 -4.85 44.49 -35.59
CA PHE A 183 -5.49 45.44 -36.52
C PHE A 183 -5.37 46.89 -36.05
#